data_AF-A0A2M6K8T1-F1
#
_entry.id   AF-A0A2M6K8T1-F1
#
_cell.length_a   1.000
_cell.length_b   1.000
_cell.length_c   1.000
_cell.angle_alpha   90.00
_cell.angle_beta   90.00
_cell.angle_gamma   90.00
#
_symmetry.space_group_name_H-M   'P 1'
#
loop_
_entity.id
_entity.type
_entity.pdbx_description
1 polymer ?
#
loop_
_entity_poly.entity_id
_entity_poly.type
_entity_poly.pdbx_seq_one_letter_code
_entity_poly.pdbx_strand_id
1 'polypeptide(L)'
;MIKLTVRQENILKYIQKNKKAGNRGISEYLGNKVSRFTILRDIKSLLNNGLIIKSGKGRGVYYGEAIENKLLEYYNPDEYFNVPPDRRKARESFNFEVFENLNNTFSRAETDKLNKMNLEYQQRLKTLPPTIVKKEFERLIIELSWKSSAIEGNTYTLIDTEMLIKENKKAKGKKTEEAIMILNHKKALDFIRDKKVNFQKLTLAKIENVHSLITADFQVSKGVRKRLVRITGTKYKPLDNEFQIREALEKLIKTVNKIKSPLVKAVVLILLISYIQPFEDGNKRTARVLGNAVLLAYNFCPLSYRSIDEAEYKKAMLLFYEQNSARYFKELFMEQFKFAINNYFGA
;
A
#
# COMPACT_ATOMS: atom_id res chain seq x y z
N MET A 1 4.95 -10.97 6.05
CA MET A 1 5.94 -9.93 6.41
C MET A 1 7.27 -10.55 6.77
N ILE A 2 8.37 -9.90 6.38
CA ILE A 2 9.72 -10.40 6.67
C ILE A 2 10.06 -10.05 8.13
N LYS A 3 9.99 -11.04 9.02
CA LYS A 3 10.51 -10.89 10.38
C LYS A 3 12.00 -11.17 10.38
N LEU A 4 12.78 -10.11 10.59
CA LEU A 4 14.23 -10.23 10.72
C LEU A 4 14.59 -10.56 12.16
N THR A 5 15.67 -11.31 12.34
CA THR A 5 16.29 -11.43 13.66
C THR A 5 17.01 -10.13 14.01
N VAL A 6 17.18 -9.84 15.31
CA VAL A 6 17.95 -8.67 15.78
C VAL A 6 19.31 -8.55 15.09
N ARG A 7 19.98 -9.68 14.83
CA ARG A 7 21.27 -9.70 14.13
C ARG A 7 21.15 -9.34 12.65
N GLN A 8 20.12 -9.82 11.97
CA GLN A 8 19.86 -9.45 10.56
C GLN A 8 19.52 -7.96 10.43
N GLU A 9 18.76 -7.41 11.38
CA GLU A 9 18.47 -5.98 11.43
C GLU A 9 19.73 -5.16 11.66
N ASN A 10 20.61 -5.58 12.57
CA ASN A 10 21.89 -4.90 12.80
C ASN A 10 22.78 -4.94 11.55
N ILE A 11 22.83 -6.06 10.82
CA ILE A 11 23.56 -6.16 9.55
C ILE A 11 22.96 -5.19 8.52
N LEU A 12 21.64 -5.14 8.40
CA LEU A 12 20.95 -4.25 7.47
C LEU A 12 21.21 -2.78 7.83
N LYS A 13 20.96 -2.38 9.09
CA LYS A 13 21.23 -1.03 9.62
C LYS A 13 22.69 -0.61 9.35
N TYR A 14 23.65 -1.52 9.52
CA TYR A 14 25.06 -1.26 9.21
C TYR A 14 25.31 -1.05 7.71
N ILE A 15 24.75 -1.90 6.83
CA ILE A 15 24.86 -1.73 5.37
C ILE A 15 24.24 -0.40 4.93
N GLN A 16 23.06 -0.05 5.46
CA GLN A 16 22.37 1.20 5.16
C GLN A 16 23.21 2.42 5.54
N LYS A 17 23.74 2.43 6.77
CA LYS A 17 24.58 3.53 7.27
C LYS A 17 25.84 3.74 6.43
N ASN A 18 26.47 2.66 5.95
CA ASN A 18 27.72 2.72 5.20
C ASN A 18 27.52 2.74 3.68
N LYS A 19 26.28 2.67 3.18
CA LYS A 19 25.87 2.43 1.78
C LYS A 19 26.32 1.09 1.17
N LYS A 20 27.54 0.64 1.50
CA LYS A 20 28.14 -0.62 1.08
C LYS A 20 28.95 -1.21 2.24
N ALA A 21 28.90 -2.52 2.42
CA ALA A 21 29.71 -3.22 3.41
C ALA A 21 30.26 -4.54 2.89
N GLY A 22 31.54 -4.82 3.14
CA GLY A 22 32.15 -6.12 2.89
C GLY A 22 31.97 -7.08 4.07
N ASN A 23 32.26 -8.37 3.86
CA ASN A 23 32.20 -9.39 4.91
C ASN A 23 33.03 -9.04 6.15
N ARG A 24 34.20 -8.42 5.96
CA ARG A 24 35.10 -8.01 7.05
C ARG A 24 34.45 -6.93 7.92
N GLY A 25 33.98 -5.84 7.32
CA GLY A 25 33.33 -4.74 8.06
C GLY A 25 32.08 -5.18 8.81
N ILE A 26 31.26 -6.08 8.22
CA ILE A 26 30.10 -6.65 8.91
C ILE A 26 30.53 -7.50 10.11
N SER A 27 31.60 -8.28 9.97
CA SER A 27 32.11 -9.13 11.05
C SER A 27 32.71 -8.30 12.19
N GLU A 28 33.47 -7.26 11.87
CA GLU A 28 34.03 -6.31 12.85
C GLU A 28 32.92 -5.57 13.60
N TYR A 29 31.86 -5.14 12.91
CA TYR A 29 30.71 -4.46 13.52
C TYR A 29 29.93 -5.35 14.49
N LEU A 30 29.71 -6.62 14.16
CA LEU A 30 29.00 -7.57 15.05
C LEU A 30 29.88 -8.10 16.18
N GLY A 31 31.20 -7.91 16.09
CA GLY A 31 32.20 -8.37 17.03
C GLY A 31 32.46 -9.88 16.99
N ASN A 32 33.50 -10.31 17.71
CA ASN A 32 34.01 -11.70 17.68
C ASN A 32 33.08 -12.74 18.34
N LYS A 33 31.91 -12.34 18.85
CA LYS A 33 30.94 -13.23 19.50
C LYS A 33 30.05 -14.00 18.51
N VAL A 34 30.09 -13.65 17.21
CA VAL A 34 29.26 -14.29 16.18
C VAL A 34 30.15 -15.01 15.17
N SER A 35 29.88 -16.30 14.94
CA SER A 35 30.63 -17.08 13.95
C SER A 35 30.44 -16.54 12.51
N ARG A 36 31.49 -16.62 11.70
CA ARG A 36 31.45 -16.23 10.28
C ARG A 36 30.36 -16.98 9.49
N PHE A 37 30.13 -18.26 9.80
CA PHE A 37 29.07 -19.05 9.17
C PHE A 37 27.67 -18.49 9.48
N THR A 38 27.44 -18.07 10.72
CA THR A 38 26.18 -17.43 11.13
C THR A 38 25.95 -16.13 10.37
N ILE A 39 26.98 -15.28 10.25
CA ILE A 39 26.91 -14.02 9.50
C ILE A 39 26.57 -14.28 8.03
N LEU A 40 27.24 -15.24 7.39
CA LEU A 40 26.97 -15.59 5.99
C LEU A 40 25.55 -16.14 5.79
N ARG A 41 25.02 -16.90 6.75
CA ARG A 41 23.63 -17.37 6.72
C ARG A 41 22.64 -16.21 6.79
N ASP A 42 22.90 -15.22 7.64
CA ASP A 42 22.06 -14.03 7.75
C ASP A 42 22.14 -13.15 6.50
N ILE A 43 23.34 -12.91 5.97
CA ILE A 43 23.52 -12.23 4.69
C ILE A 43 22.78 -12.96 3.57
N LYS A 44 22.85 -14.29 3.51
CA LYS A 44 22.10 -15.10 2.54
C LYS A 44 20.59 -14.90 2.71
N SER A 45 20.09 -14.85 3.95
CA SER A 45 18.69 -14.55 4.22
C SER A 45 18.31 -13.14 3.73
N LEU A 46 19.11 -12.12 4.02
CA LEU A 46 18.87 -10.75 3.56
C LEU A 46 18.90 -10.63 2.02
N LEU A 47 19.80 -11.35 1.34
CA LEU A 47 19.87 -11.45 -0.12
C LEU A 47 18.62 -12.12 -0.70
N ASN A 48 18.20 -13.26 -0.13
CA ASN A 48 17.03 -14.00 -0.58
C ASN A 48 15.73 -13.20 -0.41
N ASN A 49 15.67 -12.37 0.63
CA ASN A 49 14.58 -11.44 0.89
C ASN A 49 14.66 -10.16 0.03
N GLY A 50 15.68 -10.02 -0.81
CA GLY A 50 15.87 -8.83 -1.65
C GLY A 50 16.09 -7.54 -0.86
N LEU A 51 16.58 -7.64 0.39
CA LEU A 51 16.86 -6.48 1.23
C LEU A 51 18.21 -5.85 0.86
N ILE A 52 19.16 -6.70 0.46
CA ILE A 52 20.49 -6.32 0.02
C ILE A 52 20.80 -7.00 -1.32
N ILE A 53 21.77 -6.45 -2.05
CA ILE A 53 22.36 -7.06 -3.24
C ILE A 53 23.84 -7.32 -3.00
N LYS A 54 24.35 -8.38 -3.63
CA LYS A 54 25.78 -8.72 -3.63
C LYS A 54 26.42 -8.16 -4.91
N SER A 55 27.59 -7.55 -4.79
CA SER A 55 28.40 -7.07 -5.91
C SER A 55 29.88 -7.36 -5.69
N GLY A 56 30.67 -7.34 -6.77
CA GLY A 56 32.09 -7.69 -6.74
C GLY A 56 32.38 -9.20 -6.76
N LYS A 57 33.66 -9.57 -6.81
CA LYS A 57 34.15 -10.95 -6.86
C LYS A 57 35.31 -11.17 -5.87
N GLY A 58 35.47 -12.40 -5.38
CA GLY A 58 36.57 -12.78 -4.49
C GLY A 58 36.62 -11.95 -3.20
N ARG A 59 37.79 -11.36 -2.90
CA ARG A 59 37.99 -10.48 -1.73
C ARG A 59 37.30 -9.12 -1.86
N GLY A 60 36.89 -8.72 -3.06
CA GLY A 60 36.17 -7.47 -3.34
C GLY A 60 34.65 -7.57 -3.26
N VAL A 61 34.11 -8.63 -2.65
CA VAL A 61 32.66 -8.77 -2.45
C VAL A 61 32.16 -7.76 -1.43
N TYR A 62 31.14 -6.99 -1.81
CA TYR A 62 30.41 -6.11 -0.91
C TYR A 62 28.90 -6.26 -1.11
N TYR A 63 28.17 -5.80 -0.09
CA TYR A 63 26.72 -5.79 -0.04
C TYR A 63 26.22 -4.35 0.05
N GLY A 64 25.19 -4.01 -0.71
CA GLY A 64 24.48 -2.72 -0.64
C GLY A 64 22.98 -2.95 -0.59
N GLU A 65 22.18 -1.89 -0.40
CA GLU A 65 20.72 -2.02 -0.52
C GLU A 65 20.31 -2.48 -1.92
N ALA A 66 19.29 -3.33 -2.01
CA ALA A 66 18.83 -3.86 -3.30
C ALA A 66 18.23 -2.79 -4.22
N ILE A 67 17.69 -1.72 -3.62
CA ILE A 67 17.15 -0.57 -4.32
C ILE A 67 17.61 0.66 -3.54
N GLU A 68 18.46 1.47 -4.12
CA GLU A 68 18.85 2.76 -3.54
C GLU A 68 17.70 3.76 -3.78
N ASN A 69 16.70 3.69 -2.92
CA ASN A 69 15.54 4.58 -2.92
C ASN A 69 15.21 4.94 -1.48
N LYS A 70 15.25 6.24 -1.16
CA LYS A 70 14.98 6.75 0.20
C LYS A 70 13.60 6.33 0.73
N LEU A 71 12.62 6.12 -0.15
CA LEU A 71 11.29 5.63 0.24
C LEU A 71 11.27 4.15 0.62
N LEU A 72 12.37 3.41 0.48
CA LEU A 72 12.43 1.99 0.79
C LEU A 72 13.34 1.66 1.97
N GLU A 73 13.74 2.68 2.72
CA GLU A 73 14.49 2.52 3.96
C GLU A 73 13.74 1.57 4.91
N TYR A 74 14.44 0.56 5.43
CA TYR A 74 13.87 -0.40 6.34
C TYR A 74 13.71 0.19 7.75
N TYR A 75 12.51 0.02 8.30
CA TYR A 75 12.24 0.23 9.73
C TYR A 75 11.58 -1.04 10.26
N ASN A 76 11.98 -1.50 11.43
CA ASN A 76 11.27 -2.57 12.13
C ASN A 76 9.97 -1.97 12.70
N PRO A 77 8.77 -2.40 12.24
CA PRO A 77 7.51 -1.85 12.73
C PRO A 77 7.28 -2.10 14.21
N ASP A 78 7.66 -3.27 14.72
CA ASP A 78 7.47 -3.62 16.14
C ASP A 78 8.34 -2.74 17.04
N GLU A 79 9.62 -2.51 16.69
CA GLU A 79 10.48 -1.55 17.42
C GLU A 79 9.92 -0.12 17.33
N TYR A 80 9.50 0.29 16.13
CA TYR A 80 9.07 1.66 15.87
C TYR A 80 7.77 2.02 16.62
N PHE A 81 6.78 1.12 16.59
CA PHE A 81 5.48 1.34 17.22
C PHE A 81 5.43 1.02 18.71
N ASN A 82 6.46 0.37 19.27
CA ASN A 82 6.63 0.22 20.72
C ASN A 82 6.96 1.55 21.43
N VAL A 83 7.40 2.56 20.66
CA VAL A 83 7.57 3.92 21.16
C VAL A 83 6.23 4.67 21.04
N PRO A 84 5.72 5.31 22.11
CA PRO A 84 4.51 6.12 22.05
C PRO A 84 4.62 7.26 21.03
N PRO A 85 3.53 7.67 20.36
CA PRO A 85 3.55 8.69 19.30
C PRO A 85 4.35 9.95 19.66
N ASP A 86 4.17 10.47 20.88
CA ASP A 86 4.82 11.70 21.36
C ASP A 86 6.35 11.59 21.50
N ARG A 87 6.89 10.37 21.57
CA ARG A 87 8.33 10.09 21.70
C ARG A 87 8.96 9.54 20.43
N ARG A 88 8.18 9.29 19.37
CA ARG A 88 8.73 8.84 18.08
C ARG A 88 9.52 9.96 17.42
N LYS A 89 10.64 9.59 16.79
CA LYS A 89 11.40 10.46 15.88
C LYS A 89 10.70 10.53 14.53
N ALA A 90 9.55 11.21 14.48
CA ALA A 90 8.68 11.27 13.32
C ALA A 90 8.76 12.61 12.60
N ARG A 91 8.52 12.60 11.28
CA ARG A 91 8.19 13.80 10.51
C ARG A 91 6.83 14.32 10.95
N GLU A 92 6.75 15.63 11.20
CA GLU A 92 5.53 16.27 11.68
C GLU A 92 4.74 16.99 10.58
N SER A 93 5.32 17.20 9.40
CA SER A 93 4.72 17.94 8.29
C SER A 93 4.86 17.20 6.96
N PHE A 94 4.03 17.60 5.98
CA PHE A 94 4.09 17.05 4.63
C PHE A 94 5.46 17.33 3.98
N ASN A 95 6.04 16.28 3.39
CA ASN A 95 7.32 16.35 2.70
C ASN A 95 7.08 16.31 1.18
N PHE A 96 7.40 17.40 0.47
CA PHE A 96 7.30 17.45 -1.00
C PHE A 96 8.40 16.66 -1.72
N GLU A 97 9.53 16.39 -1.08
CA GLU A 97 10.63 15.60 -1.69
C GLU A 97 10.24 14.15 -1.95
N VAL A 98 9.13 13.67 -1.36
CA VAL A 98 8.62 12.32 -1.64
C VAL A 98 8.35 12.11 -3.13
N PHE A 99 7.98 13.17 -3.87
CA PHE A 99 7.68 13.10 -5.29
C PHE A 99 8.91 12.76 -6.17
N GLU A 100 10.12 13.03 -5.68
CA GLU A 100 11.37 12.78 -6.42
C GLU A 100 11.73 11.29 -6.48
N ASN A 101 11.25 10.52 -5.50
CA ASN A 101 11.68 9.14 -5.26
C ASN A 101 10.57 8.09 -5.51
N LEU A 102 9.44 8.50 -6.12
CA LEU A 102 8.29 7.60 -6.39
C LEU A 102 8.55 6.60 -7.51
N ASN A 103 9.57 6.85 -8.34
CA ASN A 103 10.02 5.90 -9.35
C ASN A 103 10.88 4.82 -8.70
N ASN A 104 10.96 3.64 -9.31
CA ASN A 104 11.81 2.54 -8.84
C ASN A 104 11.51 2.09 -7.40
N THR A 105 10.24 2.02 -7.01
CA THR A 105 9.83 1.48 -5.69
C THR A 105 9.80 -0.06 -5.66
N PHE A 106 9.81 -0.70 -6.83
CA PHE A 106 9.93 -2.14 -7.00
C PHE A 106 11.24 -2.46 -7.70
N SER A 107 11.92 -3.51 -7.25
CA SER A 107 13.05 -4.08 -7.97
C SER A 107 12.59 -4.74 -9.26
N ARG A 108 13.52 -4.99 -10.17
CA ARG A 108 13.26 -5.77 -11.39
C ARG A 108 12.72 -7.16 -11.05
N ALA A 109 13.33 -7.86 -10.09
CA ALA A 109 12.90 -9.19 -9.68
C ALA A 109 11.47 -9.21 -9.10
N GLU A 110 11.13 -8.23 -8.26
CA GLU A 110 9.76 -8.07 -7.74
C GLU A 110 8.77 -7.79 -8.88
N THR A 111 9.13 -6.88 -9.79
CA THR A 111 8.29 -6.50 -10.94
C THR A 111 8.04 -7.69 -11.86
N ASP A 112 9.08 -8.42 -12.24
CA ASP A 112 9.00 -9.59 -13.12
C ASP A 112 8.14 -10.69 -12.49
N LYS A 113 8.30 -10.93 -11.19
CA LYS A 113 7.50 -11.90 -10.44
C LYS A 113 6.01 -11.53 -10.45
N LEU A 114 5.67 -10.29 -10.09
CA LEU A 114 4.27 -9.84 -10.02
C LEU A 114 3.62 -9.80 -11.40
N ASN A 115 4.36 -9.39 -12.44
CA ASN A 115 3.88 -9.43 -13.82
C ASN A 115 3.61 -10.87 -14.29
N LYS A 116 4.51 -11.82 -13.98
CA LYS A 116 4.28 -13.24 -14.29
C LYS A 116 3.00 -13.76 -13.65
N MET A 117 2.80 -13.48 -12.36
CA MET A 117 1.55 -13.87 -11.66
C MET A 117 0.32 -13.22 -12.29
N ASN A 118 0.43 -11.96 -12.72
CA ASN A 118 -0.68 -11.28 -13.39
C ASN A 118 -1.00 -11.88 -14.76
N LEU A 119 0.01 -12.37 -15.50
CA LEU A 119 -0.21 -13.09 -16.76
C LEU A 119 -0.99 -14.40 -16.51
N GLU A 120 -0.68 -15.13 -15.45
CA GLU A 120 -1.42 -16.34 -15.05
C GLU A 120 -2.89 -16.00 -14.71
N TYR A 121 -3.13 -14.88 -14.03
CA TYR A 121 -4.49 -14.36 -13.80
C TYR A 121 -5.21 -14.01 -15.11
N GLN A 122 -4.54 -13.30 -16.03
CA GLN A 122 -5.13 -12.95 -17.32
C GLN A 122 -5.45 -14.18 -18.19
N GLN A 123 -4.63 -15.22 -18.11
CA GLN A 123 -4.89 -16.49 -18.80
C GLN A 123 -6.13 -17.18 -18.22
N ARG A 124 -6.24 -17.29 -16.89
CA ARG A 124 -7.44 -17.85 -16.23
C ARG A 124 -8.72 -17.10 -16.57
N LEU A 125 -8.66 -15.76 -16.60
CA LEU A 125 -9.82 -14.94 -16.98
C LEU A 125 -10.32 -15.23 -18.41
N LYS A 126 -9.43 -15.62 -19.33
CA LYS A 126 -9.82 -15.95 -20.72
C LYS A 126 -10.50 -17.31 -20.83
N THR A 127 -10.21 -18.24 -19.92
CA THR A 127 -10.78 -19.59 -19.95
C THR A 127 -12.08 -19.70 -19.16
N LEU A 128 -12.32 -18.81 -18.20
CA LEU A 128 -13.53 -18.82 -17.37
C LEU A 128 -14.76 -18.34 -18.15
N PRO A 129 -15.93 -18.99 -18.00
CA PRO A 129 -17.19 -18.48 -18.54
C PRO A 129 -17.51 -17.08 -18.00
N PRO A 130 -18.11 -16.17 -18.80
CA PRO A 130 -18.43 -14.81 -18.36
C PRO A 130 -19.29 -14.75 -17.08
N THR A 131 -20.17 -15.73 -16.87
CA THR A 131 -20.99 -15.86 -15.66
C THR A 131 -20.15 -16.11 -14.40
N ILE A 132 -19.13 -16.96 -14.51
CA ILE A 132 -18.19 -17.24 -13.42
C ILE A 132 -17.32 -16.02 -13.14
N VAL A 133 -16.81 -15.36 -14.18
CA VAL A 133 -16.04 -14.11 -14.03
C VAL A 133 -16.86 -13.06 -13.29
N LYS A 134 -18.13 -12.87 -13.65
CA LYS A 134 -19.05 -11.95 -12.96
C LYS A 134 -19.20 -12.30 -11.49
N LYS A 135 -19.40 -13.59 -11.15
CA LYS A 135 -19.55 -14.08 -9.77
C LYS A 135 -18.28 -13.86 -8.94
N GLU A 136 -17.11 -14.09 -9.53
CA GLU A 136 -15.83 -13.86 -8.85
C GLU A 136 -15.58 -12.37 -8.59
N PHE A 137 -15.93 -11.49 -9.54
CA PHE A 137 -15.88 -10.05 -9.30
C PHE A 137 -16.88 -9.61 -8.23
N GLU A 138 -18.10 -10.15 -8.22
CA GLU A 138 -19.09 -9.86 -7.19
C GLU A 138 -18.58 -10.23 -5.79
N ARG A 139 -18.03 -11.45 -5.66
CA ARG A 139 -17.38 -11.91 -4.43
C ARG A 139 -16.25 -10.98 -4.00
N LEU A 140 -15.36 -10.61 -4.92
CA LEU A 140 -14.25 -9.70 -4.63
C LEU A 140 -14.75 -8.32 -4.16
N ILE A 141 -15.80 -7.78 -4.79
CA ILE A 141 -16.39 -6.49 -4.42
C ILE A 141 -16.99 -6.53 -3.02
N ILE A 142 -17.70 -7.61 -2.66
CA ILE A 142 -18.27 -7.78 -1.31
C ILE A 142 -17.13 -7.80 -0.27
N GLU A 143 -16.13 -8.65 -0.49
CA GLU A 143 -15.01 -8.81 0.45
C GLU A 143 -14.17 -7.53 0.58
N LEU A 144 -13.94 -6.82 -0.53
CA LEU A 144 -13.24 -5.55 -0.53
C LEU A 144 -14.05 -4.43 0.15
N SER A 145 -15.36 -4.38 -0.07
CA SER A 145 -16.25 -3.38 0.56
C SER A 145 -16.32 -3.57 2.08
N TRP A 146 -16.38 -4.83 2.52
CA TRP A 146 -16.26 -5.21 3.93
C TRP A 146 -14.91 -4.78 4.49
N LYS A 147 -13.80 -5.27 3.90
CA LYS A 147 -12.48 -5.10 4.51
C LYS A 147 -11.97 -3.65 4.48
N SER A 148 -12.27 -2.91 3.41
CA SER A 148 -11.94 -1.48 3.33
C SER A 148 -12.69 -0.66 4.37
N SER A 149 -13.94 -1.03 4.70
CA SER A 149 -14.71 -0.40 5.78
C SER A 149 -14.19 -0.82 7.16
N ALA A 150 -13.87 -2.10 7.36
CA ALA A 150 -13.34 -2.63 8.62
C ALA A 150 -12.02 -1.95 9.03
N ILE A 151 -11.12 -1.70 8.08
CA ILE A 151 -9.88 -0.92 8.32
C ILE A 151 -10.15 0.46 8.94
N GLU A 152 -11.28 1.09 8.60
CA GLU A 152 -11.71 2.39 9.16
C GLU A 152 -12.56 2.25 10.44
N GLY A 153 -12.72 1.05 10.98
CA GLY A 153 -13.44 0.77 12.24
C GLY A 153 -14.89 0.33 12.07
N ASN A 154 -15.33 0.00 10.86
CA ASN A 154 -16.66 -0.57 10.64
C ASN A 154 -16.76 -1.98 11.25
N THR A 155 -17.86 -2.25 11.96
CA THR A 155 -18.05 -3.46 12.77
C THR A 155 -18.89 -4.55 12.09
N TYR A 156 -19.32 -4.35 10.84
CA TYR A 156 -20.01 -5.39 10.07
C TYR A 156 -19.14 -6.63 9.91
N THR A 157 -19.76 -7.81 10.03
CA THR A 157 -19.10 -9.07 9.65
C THR A 157 -19.14 -9.22 8.11
N LEU A 158 -18.36 -10.16 7.58
CA LEU A 158 -18.40 -10.47 6.15
C LEU A 158 -19.79 -11.02 5.74
N ILE A 159 -20.43 -11.83 6.59
CA ILE A 159 -21.77 -12.37 6.34
C ILE A 159 -22.81 -11.25 6.32
N ASP A 160 -22.76 -10.35 7.32
CA ASP A 160 -23.65 -9.18 7.36
C ASP A 160 -23.48 -8.28 6.13
N THR A 161 -22.24 -8.16 5.64
CA THR A 161 -21.92 -7.38 4.44
C THR A 161 -22.49 -8.04 3.19
N GLU A 162 -22.38 -9.36 3.07
CA GLU A 162 -22.98 -10.11 1.95
C GLU A 162 -24.51 -9.97 1.94
N MET A 163 -25.17 -10.15 3.09
CA MET A 163 -26.61 -9.95 3.23
C MET A 163 -27.03 -8.52 2.90
N LEU A 164 -26.25 -7.52 3.34
CA LEU A 164 -26.51 -6.12 3.02
C LEU A 164 -26.41 -5.85 1.52
N ILE A 165 -25.38 -6.36 0.85
CA ILE A 165 -25.15 -6.08 -0.58
C ILE A 165 -26.12 -6.85 -1.48
N LYS A 166 -26.39 -8.13 -1.17
CA LYS A 166 -27.21 -9.00 -2.03
C LYS A 166 -28.71 -8.88 -1.76
N GLU A 167 -29.10 -8.73 -0.49
CA GLU A 167 -30.51 -8.76 -0.08
C GLU A 167 -31.02 -7.40 0.41
N ASN A 168 -30.18 -6.35 0.42
CA ASN A 168 -30.47 -5.05 1.03
C ASN A 168 -30.88 -5.15 2.52
N LYS A 169 -30.44 -6.21 3.20
CA LYS A 169 -30.81 -6.50 4.59
C LYS A 169 -29.77 -5.94 5.56
N LYS A 170 -30.14 -4.90 6.30
CA LYS A 170 -29.27 -4.31 7.35
C LYS A 170 -29.10 -5.28 8.52
N ALA A 171 -27.89 -5.34 9.08
CA ALA A 171 -27.60 -6.11 10.27
C ALA A 171 -28.23 -5.46 11.51
N LYS A 172 -28.79 -6.29 12.40
CA LYS A 172 -29.41 -5.81 13.65
C LYS A 172 -28.35 -5.20 14.58
N GLY A 173 -28.68 -4.07 15.20
CA GLY A 173 -27.79 -3.40 16.17
C GLY A 173 -26.59 -2.66 15.56
N LYS A 174 -26.51 -2.54 14.23
CA LYS A 174 -25.46 -1.77 13.54
C LYS A 174 -25.93 -0.37 13.18
N LYS A 175 -25.00 0.57 13.12
CA LYS A 175 -25.31 1.97 12.76
C LYS A 175 -25.65 2.08 11.27
N THR A 176 -26.53 3.02 10.92
CA THR A 176 -26.90 3.24 9.51
C THR A 176 -25.70 3.69 8.68
N GLU A 177 -24.82 4.50 9.26
CA GLU A 177 -23.60 5.01 8.65
C GLU A 177 -22.63 3.88 8.28
N GLU A 178 -22.57 2.81 9.08
CA GLU A 178 -21.75 1.64 8.78
C GLU A 178 -22.26 0.90 7.54
N ALA A 179 -23.59 0.77 7.40
CA ALA A 179 -24.21 0.19 6.21
C ALA A 179 -23.95 1.06 4.96
N ILE A 180 -24.12 2.38 5.08
CA ILE A 180 -23.88 3.34 4.00
C ILE A 180 -22.42 3.26 3.54
N MET A 181 -21.45 3.17 4.46
CA MET A 181 -20.03 3.06 4.12
C MET A 181 -19.74 1.84 3.22
N ILE A 182 -20.37 0.70 3.51
CA ILE A 182 -20.22 -0.54 2.72
C ILE A 182 -20.87 -0.38 1.34
N LEU A 183 -22.09 0.16 1.30
CA LEU A 183 -22.81 0.39 0.05
C LEU A 183 -22.09 1.40 -0.86
N ASN A 184 -21.46 2.43 -0.28
CA ASN A 184 -20.65 3.40 -1.00
C ASN A 184 -19.41 2.76 -1.62
N HIS A 185 -18.69 1.92 -0.86
CA HIS A 185 -17.58 1.14 -1.42
C HIS A 185 -18.06 0.27 -2.59
N LYS A 186 -19.16 -0.47 -2.42
CA LYS A 186 -19.73 -1.31 -3.48
C LYS A 186 -20.04 -0.49 -4.73
N LYS A 187 -20.74 0.65 -4.59
CA LYS A 187 -21.07 1.57 -5.70
C LYS A 187 -19.81 2.09 -6.40
N ALA A 188 -18.80 2.51 -5.63
CA ALA A 188 -17.55 3.01 -6.18
C ALA A 188 -16.76 1.91 -6.92
N LEU A 189 -16.75 0.68 -6.40
CA LEU A 189 -16.08 -0.47 -7.01
C LEU A 189 -16.75 -0.91 -8.32
N ASP A 190 -18.09 -0.95 -8.36
CA ASP A 190 -18.84 -1.17 -9.60
C ASP A 190 -18.51 -0.09 -10.63
N PHE A 191 -18.50 1.19 -10.22
CA PHE A 191 -18.18 2.30 -11.10
C PHE A 191 -16.79 2.18 -11.74
N ILE A 192 -15.75 1.89 -10.96
CA ILE A 192 -14.39 1.77 -11.50
C ILE A 192 -14.21 0.52 -12.37
N ARG A 193 -14.98 -0.56 -12.12
CA ARG A 193 -14.98 -1.77 -12.96
C ARG A 193 -15.59 -1.44 -14.32
N ASP A 194 -16.76 -0.82 -14.32
CA ASP A 194 -17.53 -0.54 -15.53
C ASP A 194 -16.88 0.55 -16.39
N LYS A 195 -16.12 1.46 -15.76
CA LYS A 195 -15.38 2.54 -16.43
C LYS A 195 -13.86 2.36 -16.38
N LYS A 196 -13.35 1.13 -16.27
CA LYS A 196 -11.91 0.85 -16.05
C LYS A 196 -10.96 1.57 -17.01
N VAL A 197 -11.30 1.67 -18.30
CA VAL A 197 -10.47 2.33 -19.33
C VAL A 197 -10.21 3.81 -18.98
N ASN A 198 -11.16 4.47 -18.31
CA ASN A 198 -11.03 5.87 -17.94
C ASN A 198 -9.89 6.11 -16.95
N PHE A 199 -9.44 5.11 -16.18
CA PHE A 199 -8.42 5.29 -15.16
C PHE A 199 -6.97 5.08 -15.66
N GLN A 200 -6.76 4.88 -16.96
CA GLN A 200 -5.41 4.89 -17.56
C GLN A 200 -4.76 6.28 -17.50
N LYS A 201 -5.58 7.34 -17.59
CA LYS A 201 -5.15 8.74 -17.40
C LYS A 201 -5.90 9.34 -16.23
N LEU A 202 -5.20 9.58 -15.13
CA LEU A 202 -5.78 10.18 -13.93
C LEU A 202 -5.96 11.70 -14.11
N THR A 203 -7.04 12.24 -13.56
CA THR A 203 -7.33 13.68 -13.51
C THR A 203 -7.94 14.00 -12.14
N LEU A 204 -7.89 15.27 -11.72
CA LEU A 204 -8.49 15.70 -10.46
C LEU A 204 -9.98 15.35 -10.39
N ALA A 205 -10.73 15.63 -11.47
CA ALA A 205 -12.14 15.30 -11.58
C ALA A 205 -12.44 13.80 -11.37
N LYS A 206 -11.55 12.89 -11.80
CA LYS A 206 -11.71 11.44 -11.56
C LYS A 206 -11.49 11.08 -10.09
N ILE A 207 -10.53 11.73 -9.42
CA ILE A 207 -10.28 11.54 -7.99
C ILE A 207 -11.48 12.05 -7.19
N GLU A 208 -11.96 13.26 -7.48
CA GLU A 208 -13.12 13.87 -6.82
C GLU A 208 -14.41 13.08 -7.07
N ASN A 209 -14.60 12.54 -8.28
CA ASN A 209 -15.76 11.69 -8.56
C ASN A 209 -15.73 10.40 -7.72
N VAL A 210 -14.60 9.70 -7.66
CA VAL A 210 -14.48 8.50 -6.80
C VAL A 210 -14.67 8.86 -5.32
N HIS A 211 -14.12 9.99 -4.87
CA HIS A 211 -14.36 10.49 -3.52
C HIS A 211 -15.85 10.73 -3.25
N SER A 212 -16.57 11.36 -4.18
CA SER A 212 -18.00 11.63 -4.04
C SER A 212 -18.84 10.37 -3.91
N LEU A 213 -18.45 9.28 -4.57
CA LEU A 213 -19.10 7.97 -4.41
C LEU A 213 -18.81 7.35 -3.05
N ILE A 214 -17.58 7.53 -2.55
CA ILE A 214 -17.12 6.97 -1.27
C ILE A 214 -17.76 7.68 -0.06
N THR A 215 -18.00 8.99 -0.17
CA THR A 215 -18.58 9.81 0.90
C THR A 215 -20.03 10.22 0.65
N ALA A 216 -20.71 9.57 -0.28
CA ALA A 216 -22.13 9.78 -0.51
C ALA A 216 -22.91 9.61 0.81
N ASP A 217 -23.88 10.48 1.06
CA ASP A 217 -24.73 10.46 2.26
C ASP A 217 -24.01 10.68 3.62
N PHE A 218 -22.75 11.14 3.62
CA PHE A 218 -22.00 11.51 4.84
C PHE A 218 -21.91 13.03 5.11
N GLN A 219 -22.65 13.88 4.37
CA GLN A 219 -22.58 15.35 4.45
C GLN A 219 -21.15 15.92 4.33
N VAL A 220 -20.26 15.23 3.61
CA VAL A 220 -18.88 15.66 3.37
C VAL A 220 -18.85 16.67 2.22
N SER A 221 -18.06 17.74 2.38
CA SER A 221 -17.90 18.71 1.29
C SER A 221 -17.26 18.08 0.05
N LYS A 222 -17.66 18.57 -1.13
CA LYS A 222 -17.12 18.11 -2.41
C LYS A 222 -15.86 18.89 -2.75
N GLY A 223 -14.90 18.19 -3.35
CA GLY A 223 -13.65 18.77 -3.82
C GLY A 223 -12.63 18.98 -2.70
N VAL A 224 -11.56 19.69 -3.04
CA VAL A 224 -10.44 19.93 -2.11
C VAL A 224 -10.90 20.68 -0.86
N ARG A 225 -10.53 20.17 0.32
CA ARG A 225 -10.93 20.75 1.60
C ARG A 225 -10.30 22.11 1.84
N LYS A 226 -11.01 22.93 2.61
CA LYS A 226 -10.53 24.23 3.13
C LYS A 226 -10.18 24.20 4.61
N ARG A 227 -10.68 23.19 5.32
CA ARG A 227 -10.50 23.03 6.77
C ARG A 227 -9.31 22.14 7.08
N LEU A 228 -8.76 22.32 8.28
CA LEU A 228 -7.68 21.48 8.79
C LEU A 228 -8.20 20.08 9.11
N VAL A 229 -7.39 19.07 8.83
CA VAL A 229 -7.61 17.69 9.28
C VAL A 229 -6.42 17.21 10.09
N ARG A 230 -6.67 16.23 10.96
CA ARG A 230 -5.66 15.57 11.78
C ARG A 230 -5.80 14.06 11.60
N ILE A 231 -4.69 13.35 11.77
CA ILE A 231 -4.67 11.88 11.76
C ILE A 231 -4.39 11.44 13.19
N THR A 232 -5.30 10.65 13.76
CA THR A 232 -5.16 10.13 15.12
C THR A 232 -3.98 9.19 15.24
N GLY A 233 -3.23 9.26 16.35
CA GLY A 233 -2.14 8.32 16.66
C GLY A 233 -0.80 8.64 16.01
N THR A 234 -0.63 9.84 15.45
CA THR A 234 0.63 10.30 14.84
C THR A 234 0.88 11.79 15.11
N LYS A 235 2.16 12.19 15.11
CA LYS A 235 2.57 13.59 15.09
C LYS A 235 2.44 14.24 13.72
N TYR A 236 2.34 13.42 12.67
CA TYR A 236 2.25 13.90 11.31
C TYR A 236 0.98 14.74 11.09
N LYS A 237 1.18 15.95 10.56
CA LYS A 237 0.12 16.88 10.16
C LYS A 237 0.10 16.98 8.63
N PRO A 238 -1.03 16.63 7.99
CA PRO A 238 -1.23 16.88 6.57
C PRO A 238 -1.18 18.36 6.22
N LEU A 239 -1.06 18.66 4.93
CA LEU A 239 -1.10 20.04 4.40
C LEU A 239 -2.33 20.79 4.92
N ASP A 240 -2.15 22.04 5.34
CA ASP A 240 -3.19 22.84 6.00
C ASP A 240 -3.84 23.88 5.08
N ASN A 241 -3.19 24.25 3.98
CA ASN A 241 -3.68 25.23 3.01
C ASN A 241 -4.18 24.59 1.70
N GLU A 242 -5.35 25.02 1.23
CA GLU A 242 -5.96 24.59 -0.04
C GLU A 242 -5.00 24.71 -1.23
N PHE A 243 -4.22 25.79 -1.33
CA PHE A 243 -3.28 26.00 -2.44
C PHE A 243 -2.20 24.90 -2.50
N GLN A 244 -1.60 24.57 -1.36
CA GLN A 244 -0.59 23.51 -1.28
C GLN A 244 -1.19 22.12 -1.51
N ILE A 245 -2.43 21.89 -1.05
CA ILE A 245 -3.14 20.63 -1.32
C ILE A 245 -3.36 20.46 -2.82
N ARG A 246 -3.81 21.51 -3.52
CA ARG A 246 -3.98 21.50 -4.98
C ARG A 246 -2.65 21.28 -5.71
N GLU A 247 -1.60 21.98 -5.30
CA GLU A 247 -0.25 21.79 -5.84
C GLU A 247 0.23 20.32 -5.68
N ALA A 248 0.05 19.74 -4.49
CA ALA A 248 0.42 18.36 -4.22
C ALA A 248 -0.41 17.36 -5.06
N LEU A 249 -1.70 17.61 -5.26
CA LEU A 249 -2.56 16.80 -6.13
C LEU A 249 -2.15 16.89 -7.59
N GLU A 250 -1.82 18.07 -8.09
CA GLU A 250 -1.34 18.27 -9.46
C GLU A 250 -0.01 17.55 -9.68
N LYS A 251 0.94 17.67 -8.73
CA LYS A 251 2.21 16.93 -8.74
C LYS A 251 1.95 15.42 -8.72
N LEU A 252 1.05 14.94 -7.88
CA LEU A 252 0.65 13.53 -7.83
C LEU A 252 0.10 13.05 -9.19
N ILE A 253 -0.86 13.76 -9.75
CA ILE A 253 -1.50 13.40 -11.02
C ILE A 253 -0.46 13.36 -12.15
N LYS A 254 0.40 14.38 -12.25
CA LYS A 254 1.47 14.46 -13.25
C LYS A 254 2.44 13.29 -13.11
N THR A 255 2.85 12.96 -11.89
CA THR A 255 3.79 11.86 -11.63
C THR A 255 3.16 10.50 -11.92
N VAL A 256 1.95 10.22 -11.42
CA VAL A 256 1.23 8.96 -11.66
C VAL A 256 0.99 8.73 -13.15
N ASN A 257 0.63 9.77 -13.91
CA ASN A 257 0.43 9.64 -15.35
C ASN A 257 1.74 9.34 -16.11
N LYS A 258 2.92 9.76 -15.60
CA LYS A 258 4.23 9.45 -16.19
C LYS A 258 4.77 8.06 -15.82
N ILE A 259 4.41 7.53 -14.65
CA ILE A 259 4.82 6.19 -14.22
C ILE A 259 4.28 5.15 -15.21
N LYS A 260 5.14 4.22 -15.65
CA LYS A 260 4.75 3.15 -16.59
C LYS A 260 4.13 1.94 -15.90
N SER A 261 4.69 1.52 -14.76
CA SER A 261 4.26 0.32 -14.04
C SER A 261 2.90 0.54 -13.33
N PRO A 262 1.85 -0.25 -13.63
CA PRO A 262 0.56 -0.17 -12.94
C PRO A 262 0.66 -0.46 -11.43
N LEU A 263 1.57 -1.36 -11.04
CA LEU A 263 1.84 -1.69 -9.63
C LEU A 263 2.38 -0.47 -8.87
N VAL A 264 3.35 0.24 -9.47
CA VAL A 264 3.89 1.48 -8.90
C VAL A 264 2.81 2.55 -8.82
N LYS A 265 2.02 2.75 -9.88
CA LYS A 265 0.91 3.72 -9.88
C LYS A 265 -0.06 3.45 -8.73
N ALA A 266 -0.45 2.18 -8.51
CA ALA A 266 -1.39 1.80 -7.47
C ALA A 266 -0.84 2.09 -6.06
N VAL A 267 0.40 1.67 -5.76
CA VAL A 267 1.05 1.96 -4.47
C VAL A 267 1.17 3.47 -4.22
N VAL A 268 1.64 4.22 -5.22
CA VAL A 268 1.81 5.67 -5.14
C VAL A 268 0.49 6.37 -4.86
N LEU A 269 -0.61 5.97 -5.53
CA LEU A 269 -1.93 6.55 -5.28
C LEU A 269 -2.43 6.28 -3.88
N ILE A 270 -2.31 5.03 -3.41
CA ILE A 270 -2.80 4.66 -2.09
C ILE A 270 -2.05 5.45 -1.00
N LEU A 271 -0.73 5.50 -1.10
CA LEU A 271 0.12 6.18 -0.13
C LEU A 271 -0.07 7.70 -0.18
N LEU A 272 0.02 8.32 -1.35
CA LEU A 272 0.06 9.78 -1.43
C LEU A 272 -1.30 10.45 -1.27
N ILE A 273 -2.41 9.87 -1.73
CA ILE A 273 -3.73 10.45 -1.41
C ILE A 273 -3.97 10.41 0.10
N SER A 274 -3.57 9.31 0.74
CA SER A 274 -3.68 9.17 2.19
C SER A 274 -2.69 10.04 2.97
N TYR A 275 -1.57 10.44 2.38
CA TYR A 275 -0.59 11.36 2.97
C TYR A 275 -1.03 12.82 2.81
N ILE A 276 -1.43 13.21 1.59
CA ILE A 276 -1.93 14.56 1.28
C ILE A 276 -3.21 14.87 2.08
N GLN A 277 -4.10 13.89 2.26
CA GLN A 277 -5.44 14.06 2.84
C GLN A 277 -6.22 15.21 2.17
N PRO A 278 -6.50 15.14 0.86
CA PRO A 278 -7.07 16.26 0.11
C PRO A 278 -8.53 16.60 0.45
N PHE A 279 -9.26 15.68 1.07
CA PHE A 279 -10.69 15.82 1.39
C PHE A 279 -10.93 15.88 2.90
N GLU A 280 -12.10 16.36 3.33
CA GLU A 280 -12.45 16.43 4.76
C GLU A 280 -12.55 15.05 5.42
N ASP A 281 -13.08 14.06 4.69
CA ASP A 281 -13.10 12.65 5.08
C ASP A 281 -13.06 11.75 3.83
N GLY A 282 -12.86 10.45 4.01
CA GLY A 282 -12.89 9.44 2.95
C GLY A 282 -11.55 9.24 2.25
N ASN A 283 -10.51 10.00 2.59
CA ASN A 283 -9.22 9.99 1.90
C ASN A 283 -8.63 8.57 1.71
N LYS A 284 -8.52 7.79 2.79
CA LYS A 284 -7.92 6.44 2.73
C LYS A 284 -8.78 5.45 1.93
N ARG A 285 -10.11 5.55 2.06
CA ARG A 285 -11.09 4.75 1.30
C ARG A 285 -11.02 5.06 -0.19
N THR A 286 -11.03 6.35 -0.55
CA THR A 286 -10.81 6.85 -1.92
C THR A 286 -9.48 6.36 -2.48
N ALA A 287 -8.41 6.42 -1.70
CA ALA A 287 -7.07 5.99 -2.12
C ALA A 287 -7.03 4.49 -2.46
N ARG A 288 -7.65 3.63 -1.63
CA ARG A 288 -7.75 2.18 -1.90
C ARG A 288 -8.54 1.88 -3.17
N VAL A 289 -9.68 2.57 -3.39
CA VAL A 289 -10.49 2.41 -4.60
C VAL A 289 -9.74 2.89 -5.84
N LEU A 290 -9.06 4.04 -5.80
CA LEU A 290 -8.26 4.53 -6.92
C LEU A 290 -7.08 3.63 -7.26
N GLY A 291 -6.42 3.03 -6.25
CA GLY A 291 -5.39 2.02 -6.46
C GLY A 291 -5.92 0.84 -7.27
N ASN A 292 -7.10 0.32 -6.90
CA ASN A 292 -7.76 -0.75 -7.65
C ASN A 292 -8.27 -0.30 -9.03
N ALA A 293 -8.72 0.95 -9.16
CA ALA A 293 -9.16 1.50 -10.45
C ALA A 293 -8.02 1.47 -11.47
N VAL A 294 -6.80 1.84 -11.04
CA VAL A 294 -5.62 1.77 -11.90
C VAL A 294 -5.24 0.32 -12.21
N LEU A 295 -5.26 -0.59 -11.24
CA LEU A 295 -4.98 -2.00 -11.54
C LEU A 295 -5.95 -2.55 -12.60
N LEU A 296 -7.25 -2.31 -12.44
CA LEU A 296 -8.27 -2.73 -13.39
C LEU A 296 -8.09 -2.09 -14.78
N ALA A 297 -7.71 -0.80 -14.84
CA ALA A 297 -7.48 -0.06 -16.08
C ALA A 297 -6.38 -0.66 -16.96
N TYR A 298 -5.42 -1.35 -16.34
CA TYR A 298 -4.30 -2.03 -17.00
C TYR A 298 -4.45 -3.56 -16.99
N ASN A 299 -5.65 -4.08 -16.71
CA ASN A 299 -5.94 -5.52 -16.62
C ASN A 299 -5.06 -6.27 -15.60
N PHE A 300 -4.74 -5.61 -14.49
CA PHE A 300 -4.14 -6.25 -13.32
C PHE A 300 -5.23 -6.77 -12.38
N CYS A 301 -4.92 -7.85 -11.66
CA CYS A 301 -5.79 -8.38 -10.61
C CYS A 301 -6.02 -7.30 -9.53
N PRO A 302 -7.27 -6.95 -9.18
CA PRO A 302 -7.53 -6.01 -8.10
C PRO A 302 -7.21 -6.63 -6.73
N LEU A 303 -6.84 -5.78 -5.77
CA LEU A 303 -6.61 -6.17 -4.39
C LEU A 303 -7.94 -6.32 -3.64
N SER A 304 -8.08 -7.39 -2.86
CA SER A 304 -9.24 -7.55 -1.96
C SER A 304 -8.98 -7.09 -0.52
N TYR A 305 -7.71 -6.98 -0.12
CA TYR A 305 -7.27 -6.75 1.27
C TYR A 305 -7.74 -7.81 2.28
N ARG A 306 -8.47 -8.86 1.87
CA ARG A 306 -9.16 -9.79 2.78
C ARG A 306 -8.26 -10.40 3.84
N SER A 307 -7.03 -10.76 3.49
CA SER A 307 -6.09 -11.41 4.41
C SER A 307 -5.27 -10.44 5.25
N ILE A 308 -5.45 -9.12 5.07
CA ILE A 308 -4.66 -8.13 5.78
C ILE A 308 -5.14 -7.96 7.22
N ASP A 309 -4.19 -7.89 8.14
CA ASP A 309 -4.44 -7.40 9.48
C ASP A 309 -4.60 -5.86 9.46
N GLU A 310 -5.60 -5.36 10.18
CA GLU A 310 -5.94 -3.94 10.18
C GLU A 310 -4.91 -3.09 10.93
N ALA A 311 -4.30 -3.64 11.98
CA ALA A 311 -3.24 -2.97 12.71
C ALA A 311 -1.99 -2.90 11.84
N GLU A 312 -1.62 -3.96 11.13
CA GLU A 312 -0.46 -3.96 10.23
C GLU A 312 -0.64 -2.98 9.06
N TYR A 313 -1.84 -2.88 8.48
CA TYR A 313 -2.13 -1.84 7.48
C TYR A 313 -1.98 -0.43 8.06
N LYS A 314 -2.54 -0.18 9.26
CA LYS A 314 -2.41 1.12 9.94
C LYS A 314 -0.95 1.45 10.25
N LYS A 315 -0.16 0.49 10.77
CA LYS A 315 1.28 0.62 10.99
C LYS A 315 2.01 0.99 9.70
N ALA A 316 1.72 0.30 8.59
CA ALA A 316 2.35 0.60 7.30
C ALA A 316 2.04 2.02 6.79
N MET A 317 0.80 2.48 6.94
CA MET A 317 0.42 3.85 6.58
C MET A 317 1.10 4.88 7.48
N LEU A 318 1.09 4.67 8.81
CA LEU A 318 1.73 5.57 9.77
C LEU A 318 3.24 5.65 9.58
N LEU A 319 3.89 4.53 9.28
CA LEU A 319 5.32 4.50 9.00
C LEU A 319 5.65 5.32 7.74
N PHE A 320 4.80 5.25 6.71
CA PHE A 320 4.95 6.12 5.55
C PHE A 320 4.73 7.60 5.90
N TYR A 321 3.77 7.94 6.75
CA TYR A 321 3.53 9.33 7.14
C TYR A 321 4.70 9.91 7.94
N GLU A 322 5.23 9.13 8.88
CA GLU A 322 6.22 9.59 9.84
C GLU A 322 7.66 9.47 9.32
N GLN A 323 7.95 8.52 8.43
CA GLN A 323 9.32 8.27 7.91
C GLN A 323 9.43 8.39 6.39
N ASN A 324 8.31 8.50 5.67
CA ASN A 324 8.25 8.36 4.21
C ASN A 324 8.82 7.04 3.68
N SER A 325 8.89 6.00 4.52
CA SER A 325 9.18 4.64 4.09
C SER A 325 7.93 3.95 3.57
N ALA A 326 7.86 3.74 2.27
CA ALA A 326 6.86 2.95 1.56
C ALA A 326 7.14 1.44 1.61
N ARG A 327 8.31 1.02 2.13
CA ARG A 327 8.75 -0.38 2.11
C ARG A 327 7.73 -1.34 2.70
N TYR A 328 7.28 -1.03 3.91
CA TYR A 328 6.41 -1.92 4.66
C TYR A 328 5.02 -2.03 4.00
N PHE A 329 4.50 -0.91 3.51
CA PHE A 329 3.28 -0.90 2.71
C PHE A 329 3.42 -1.68 1.40
N LYS A 330 4.57 -1.55 0.70
CA LYS A 330 4.86 -2.29 -0.52
C LYS A 330 4.85 -3.80 -0.27
N GLU A 331 5.45 -4.26 0.83
CA GLU A 331 5.45 -5.68 1.21
C GLU A 331 4.01 -6.18 1.42
N LEU A 332 3.18 -5.46 2.17
CA LEU A 332 1.76 -5.78 2.33
C LEU A 332 1.01 -5.78 1.00
N PHE A 333 1.27 -4.80 0.13
CA PHE A 333 0.67 -4.72 -1.21
C PHE A 333 0.99 -5.96 -2.04
N MET A 334 2.26 -6.41 -2.05
CA MET A 334 2.67 -7.60 -2.79
C MET A 334 2.02 -8.87 -2.24
N GLU A 335 1.91 -8.99 -0.92
CA GLU A 335 1.22 -10.11 -0.26
C GLU A 335 -0.26 -10.14 -0.63
N GLN A 336 -0.93 -8.98 -0.62
CA GLN A 336 -2.33 -8.87 -1.01
C GLN A 336 -2.55 -9.14 -2.51
N PHE A 337 -1.62 -8.71 -3.36
CA PHE A 337 -1.69 -9.00 -4.80
C PHE A 337 -1.56 -10.50 -5.08
N LYS A 338 -0.59 -11.16 -4.43
CA LYS A 338 -0.44 -12.61 -4.47
C LYS A 338 -1.67 -13.33 -3.93
N PHE A 339 -2.20 -12.87 -2.80
CA PHE A 339 -3.40 -13.44 -2.21
C PHE A 339 -4.58 -13.36 -3.18
N ALA A 340 -4.81 -12.20 -3.81
CA ALA A 340 -5.92 -12.03 -4.74
C ALA A 340 -5.81 -12.99 -5.94
N ILE A 341 -4.64 -13.07 -6.56
CA ILE A 341 -4.40 -13.98 -7.69
C ILE A 341 -4.63 -15.44 -7.30
N ASN A 342 -4.28 -15.85 -6.09
CA ASN A 342 -4.40 -17.24 -5.66
C ASN A 342 -5.82 -17.62 -5.19
N ASN A 343 -6.65 -16.67 -4.76
CA ASN A 343 -7.92 -16.96 -4.10
C ASN A 343 -9.17 -16.53 -4.89
N TYR A 344 -9.00 -15.70 -5.92
CA TYR A 344 -10.07 -15.33 -6.84
C TYR A 344 -9.72 -15.79 -8.25
N PHE A 345 -10.75 -15.98 -9.06
CA PHE A 345 -10.62 -16.37 -10.46
C PHE A 345 -9.80 -17.67 -10.63
N GLY A 346 -9.90 -18.57 -9.64
CA GLY A 346 -9.39 -19.94 -9.71
C GLY A 346 -10.27 -20.79 -10.62
N ALA A 347 -9.64 -21.74 -11.31
CA ALA A 347 -10.33 -22.78 -12.08
C ALA A 347 -10.65 -23.96 -11.17
#